data_AF-A0A0B0EHH9-F1
#
_entry.id   AF-A0A0B0EHH9-F1
#
_cell.length_a   1.000
_cell.length_b   1.000
_cell.length_c   1.000
_cell.angle_alpha   90.00
_cell.angle_beta   90.00
_cell.angle_gamma   90.00
#
_symmetry.space_group_name_H-M   'P 1'
#
loop_
_entity.id
_entity.type
_entity.pdbx_description
1 polymer ?
#
loop_
_entity_poly.entity_id
_entity_poly.type
_entity_poly.pdbx_seq_one_letter_code
_entity_poly.pdbx_strand_id
1 'polypeptide(L)'
;MDTSLTDIFWVLICASLVFLMQAGFTCLESGLTRSKNSINVAIKNITDFGITTILFWSFGFALMFGTTSSGLVGSTDFILSLDKGSEINSFFLFEIMFCATSVTIVSGATAERLRFSSYIIISIILAGLIYLSLGIGFGEEYNQEHSMAG
;
A
#
# COMPACT_ATOMS: atom_id res chain seq x y z
N MET A 1 -16.83 -9.71 16.37
CA MET A 1 -17.64 -8.53 16.03
C MET A 1 -18.35 -8.87 14.75
N ASP A 2 -19.69 -8.83 14.70
CA ASP A 2 -20.42 -9.04 13.45
C ASP A 2 -20.20 -7.81 12.56
N THR A 3 -19.16 -7.87 11.75
CA THR A 3 -18.79 -6.80 10.84
C THR A 3 -19.83 -6.77 9.73
N SER A 4 -20.63 -5.71 9.77
CA SER A 4 -21.84 -5.64 8.96
C SER A 4 -21.44 -5.54 7.50
N LEU A 5 -22.23 -6.10 6.59
CA LEU A 5 -22.00 -5.96 5.15
C LEU A 5 -21.87 -4.47 4.75
N THR A 6 -22.51 -3.58 5.51
CA THR A 6 -22.41 -2.12 5.37
C THR A 6 -20.99 -1.60 5.61
N ASP A 7 -20.28 -2.12 6.62
CA ASP A 7 -18.90 -1.70 6.93
C ASP A 7 -17.94 -2.12 5.82
N ILE A 8 -18.08 -3.35 5.31
CA ILE A 8 -17.30 -3.84 4.17
C ILE A 8 -17.55 -2.96 2.94
N PHE A 9 -18.81 -2.63 2.68
CA PHE A 9 -19.19 -1.76 1.57
C PHE A 9 -18.58 -0.36 1.71
N TRP A 10 -18.60 0.19 2.93
CA TRP A 10 -18.00 1.48 3.23
C TRP A 10 -16.49 1.49 2.98
N VAL A 11 -15.78 0.47 3.48
CA VAL A 11 -14.32 0.33 3.27
C VAL A 11 -13.98 0.21 1.78
N LEU A 12 -14.77 -0.52 0.99
CA LEU A 12 -14.57 -0.62 -0.46
C LEU A 12 -14.79 0.72 -1.18
N ILE A 13 -15.76 1.52 -0.74
CA ILE A 13 -15.96 2.89 -1.24
C ILE A 13 -14.75 3.75 -0.90
N CYS A 14 -14.26 3.70 0.35
CA CYS A 14 -13.07 4.44 0.75
C CYS A 14 -11.84 4.01 -0.06
N ALA A 15 -11.62 2.71 -0.27
CA ALA A 15 -10.54 2.20 -1.11
C ALA A 15 -10.64 2.71 -2.56
N SER A 16 -11.86 2.78 -3.11
CA SER A 16 -12.11 3.33 -4.45
C SER A 16 -11.78 4.82 -4.55
N LEU A 17 -12.07 5.60 -3.51
CA LEU A 17 -11.70 7.03 -3.43
C LEU A 17 -10.18 7.21 -3.39
N VAL A 18 -9.46 6.36 -2.65
CA VAL A 18 -7.99 6.41 -2.60
C VAL A 18 -7.38 5.93 -3.91
N PHE A 19 -7.98 4.95 -4.59
CA PHE A 19 -7.59 4.58 -5.94
C PHE A 19 -7.68 5.78 -6.91
N LEU A 20 -8.72 6.62 -6.79
CA LEU A 20 -8.83 7.84 -7.59
C LEU A 20 -7.67 8.82 -7.34
N MET A 21 -7.02 8.79 -6.17
CA MET A 21 -5.82 9.59 -5.91
C MET A 21 -4.67 9.22 -6.84
N GLN A 22 -4.52 7.96 -7.26
CA GLN A 22 -3.47 7.55 -8.22
C GLN A 22 -3.63 8.25 -9.56
N ALA A 23 -4.87 8.30 -10.06
CA ALA A 23 -5.20 9.07 -11.26
C ALA A 23 -4.98 10.58 -11.05
N GLY A 24 -5.35 11.09 -9.88
CA GLY A 24 -5.11 12.48 -9.49
C GLY A 24 -3.63 12.86 -9.52
N PHE A 25 -2.77 12.08 -8.88
CA PHE A 25 -1.32 12.30 -8.87
C PHE A 25 -0.70 12.16 -10.26
N THR A 26 -1.15 11.17 -11.05
CA THR A 26 -0.71 11.04 -12.44
C THR A 26 -0.98 12.32 -13.24
N CYS A 27 -2.20 12.88 -13.13
CA CYS A 27 -2.55 14.14 -13.79
C CYS A 27 -1.77 15.34 -13.25
N LEU A 28 -1.57 15.43 -11.93
CA LEU A 28 -0.81 16.52 -11.30
C LEU A 28 0.67 16.49 -11.70
N GLU A 29 1.34 15.35 -11.61
CA GLU A 29 2.76 15.21 -11.96
C GLU A 29 2.99 15.40 -13.46
N SER A 30 2.14 14.81 -14.31
CA SER A 30 2.23 15.00 -15.76
C SER A 30 1.91 16.43 -16.20
N GLY A 31 1.07 17.16 -15.46
CA GLY A 31 0.73 18.56 -15.72
C GLY A 31 1.77 19.57 -15.23
N LEU A 32 2.49 19.26 -14.15
CA LEU A 32 3.56 20.11 -13.61
C LEU A 32 4.91 19.90 -14.33
N THR A 33 5.07 18.79 -15.04
CA THR A 33 6.28 18.50 -15.81
C THR A 33 6.22 19.07 -17.23
N ARG A 34 7.39 19.28 -17.84
CA ARG A 34 7.44 19.78 -19.21
C ARG A 34 6.73 18.83 -20.17
N SER A 35 5.99 19.37 -21.13
CA SER A 35 5.21 18.61 -22.12
C SER A 35 6.00 17.49 -22.82
N LYS A 36 7.29 17.72 -23.11
CA LYS A 36 8.19 16.72 -23.70
C LYS A 36 8.49 15.50 -22.82
N ASN A 37 8.26 15.58 -21.51
CA ASN A 37 8.53 14.52 -20.53
C ASN A 37 7.27 14.07 -19.78
N SER A 38 6.12 14.71 -20.01
CA SER A 38 4.84 14.44 -19.35
C SER A 38 4.40 12.97 -19.49
N ILE A 39 4.56 12.37 -20.68
CA ILE A 39 4.26 10.95 -20.93
C ILE A 39 5.15 10.02 -20.09
N ASN A 40 6.45 10.35 -19.98
CA ASN A 40 7.39 9.55 -19.23
C ASN A 40 7.10 9.58 -17.72
N VAL A 41 6.56 10.70 -17.23
CA VAL A 41 6.09 10.85 -15.84
C VAL A 41 4.79 10.07 -15.61
N ALA A 42 3.85 10.10 -16.56
CA ALA A 42 2.63 9.30 -16.45
C ALA A 42 2.91 7.79 -16.40
N ILE A 43 3.81 7.30 -17.26
CA ILE A 43 4.22 5.88 -17.26
C ILE A 43 4.91 5.49 -15.94
N LYS A 44 5.70 6.40 -15.36
CA LYS A 44 6.30 6.19 -14.04
C LYS A 44 5.25 5.97 -12.96
N ASN A 45 4.24 6.83 -12.91
CA ASN A 45 3.19 6.76 -11.90
C ASN A 45 2.37 5.45 -12.01
N ILE A 46 2.05 5.03 -13.23
CA ILE A 46 1.37 3.74 -13.49
C ILE A 46 2.26 2.55 -13.08
N THR A 47 3.55 2.61 -13.40
CA THR A 47 4.48 1.53 -13.05
C THR A 47 4.68 1.44 -11.54
N ASP A 48 4.73 2.57 -10.85
CA ASP A 48 4.84 2.64 -9.40
C ASP A 48 3.67 1.94 -8.71
N PHE A 49 2.44 2.25 -9.14
CA PHE A 49 1.24 1.60 -8.65
C PHE A 49 1.30 0.07 -8.82
N GLY A 50 1.74 -0.40 -9.99
CA GLY A 50 1.86 -1.84 -10.27
C GLY A 50 2.91 -2.52 -9.38
N ILE A 51 4.09 -1.91 -9.23
CA ILE A 51 5.17 -2.46 -8.39
C ILE A 51 4.74 -2.49 -6.93
N THR A 52 4.17 -1.40 -6.42
CA THR A 52 3.71 -1.31 -5.02
C THR A 52 2.63 -2.34 -4.72
N THR A 53 1.68 -2.56 -5.64
CA THR A 53 0.65 -3.59 -5.50
C THR A 53 1.26 -4.99 -5.40
N ILE A 54 2.21 -5.34 -6.26
CA ILE A 54 2.87 -6.66 -6.25
C ILE A 54 3.68 -6.86 -4.96
N LEU A 55 4.41 -5.84 -4.52
CA LEU A 55 5.21 -5.90 -3.29
C LEU A 55 4.33 -6.06 -2.05
N PHE A 56 3.21 -5.33 -1.99
CA PHE A 56 2.30 -5.47 -0.85
C PHE A 56 1.63 -6.84 -0.81
N TRP A 57 1.18 -7.33 -1.97
CA TRP A 57 0.57 -8.65 -2.06
C TRP A 57 1.54 -9.78 -1.67
N SER A 58 2.80 -9.68 -2.07
CA SER A 58 3.81 -10.71 -1.78
C SER A 58 4.35 -10.66 -0.35
N PHE A 59 4.69 -9.48 0.15
CA PHE A 59 5.37 -9.32 1.44
C PHE A 59 4.66 -8.37 2.41
N GLY A 60 4.08 -7.27 1.94
CA GLY A 60 3.62 -6.20 2.81
C GLY A 60 2.49 -6.61 3.77
N PHE A 61 1.52 -7.40 3.31
CA PHE A 61 0.45 -7.88 4.20
C PHE A 61 0.98 -8.82 5.29
N ALA A 62 1.90 -9.73 4.93
CA ALA A 62 2.53 -10.66 5.86
C ALA A 62 3.34 -9.94 6.94
N LEU A 63 4.07 -8.89 6.57
CA LEU A 63 4.89 -8.12 7.49
C LEU A 63 4.06 -7.32 8.50
N MET A 64 2.88 -6.83 8.09
CA MET A 64 2.03 -5.97 8.91
C MET A 64 1.02 -6.75 9.77
N PHE A 65 0.40 -7.81 9.21
CA PHE A 65 -0.68 -8.56 9.86
C PHE A 65 -0.36 -10.04 10.11
N GLY A 66 0.84 -10.50 9.72
CA GLY A 66 1.27 -11.86 10.02
C GLY A 66 1.43 -12.09 11.52
N THR A 67 1.27 -13.34 11.93
CA THR A 67 1.52 -13.75 13.32
C THR A 67 2.95 -13.41 13.72
N THR A 68 3.07 -12.77 14.88
CA THR A 68 4.35 -12.26 15.37
C THR A 68 4.73 -12.99 16.66
N SER A 69 5.90 -13.62 16.71
CA SER A 69 6.40 -14.34 17.90
C SER A 69 7.15 -13.43 18.89
N SER A 70 7.51 -12.19 18.51
CA SER A 70 8.37 -11.28 19.29
C SER A 70 8.00 -9.79 19.21
N GLY A 71 6.78 -9.45 18.80
CA GLY A 71 6.28 -8.07 18.64
C GLY A 71 6.84 -7.25 17.46
N LEU A 72 7.88 -7.72 16.77
CA LEU A 72 8.62 -6.88 15.80
C LEU A 72 8.18 -7.01 14.33
N VAL A 73 7.92 -8.21 13.82
CA VAL A 73 7.60 -8.43 12.38
C VAL A 73 6.74 -9.69 12.20
N GLY A 74 5.65 -9.58 11.45
CA GLY A 74 4.80 -10.72 11.08
C GLY A 74 5.54 -11.73 10.19
N SER A 75 5.44 -13.02 10.54
CA SER A 75 6.21 -14.11 9.89
C SER A 75 5.34 -15.10 9.09
N THR A 76 4.04 -14.85 8.97
CA THR A 76 3.07 -15.70 8.27
C THR A 76 2.29 -14.89 7.25
N ASP A 77 1.61 -15.58 6.31
CA ASP A 77 0.74 -14.99 5.28
C ASP A 77 1.44 -14.22 4.14
N PHE A 78 2.65 -14.64 3.79
CA PHE A 78 3.28 -14.26 2.52
C PHE A 78 2.42 -14.74 1.35
N ILE A 79 2.20 -13.87 0.36
CA ILE A 79 1.32 -14.11 -0.79
C ILE A 79 -0.12 -14.37 -0.31
N LEU A 80 -0.84 -13.28 -0.01
CA LEU A 80 -2.20 -13.38 0.53
C LEU A 80 -3.12 -14.17 -0.41
N SER A 81 -3.74 -15.22 0.14
CA SER A 81 -4.80 -15.99 -0.53
C SER A 81 -6.15 -15.30 -0.30
N LEU A 82 -6.92 -15.11 -1.38
CA LEU A 82 -8.23 -14.44 -1.36
C LEU A 82 -9.33 -15.22 -0.60
N ASP A 83 -9.02 -16.42 -0.10
CA ASP A 83 -9.95 -17.29 0.62
C ASP A 83 -10.06 -16.96 2.13
N LYS A 84 -9.31 -15.96 2.61
CA LYS A 84 -9.27 -15.59 4.04
C LYS A 84 -10.50 -14.85 4.57
N GLY A 85 -11.46 -14.51 3.69
CA GLY A 85 -12.71 -13.85 4.06
C GLY A 85 -12.83 -12.43 3.50
N SER A 86 -14.08 -11.99 3.28
CA SER A 86 -14.38 -10.73 2.59
C SER A 86 -13.87 -9.49 3.33
N GLU A 87 -13.77 -9.55 4.65
CA GLU A 87 -13.36 -8.42 5.49
C GLU A 87 -11.86 -8.15 5.35
N ILE A 88 -11.07 -9.21 5.49
CA ILE A 88 -9.61 -9.16 5.32
C ILE A 88 -9.27 -8.71 3.91
N ASN A 89 -9.98 -9.20 2.89
CA ASN A 89 -9.76 -8.81 1.50
C ASN A 89 -10.06 -7.33 1.26
N SER A 90 -11.17 -6.80 1.81
CA SER A 90 -11.52 -5.39 1.67
C SER A 90 -10.54 -4.48 2.39
N PHE A 91 -10.10 -4.87 3.59
CA PHE A 91 -9.09 -4.14 4.35
C PHE A 91 -7.71 -4.18 3.65
N PHE A 92 -7.33 -5.33 3.11
CA PHE A 92 -6.13 -5.48 2.28
C PHE A 92 -6.14 -4.54 1.07
N LEU A 93 -7.25 -4.44 0.34
CA LEU A 93 -7.38 -3.51 -0.78
C LEU A 93 -7.24 -2.06 -0.34
N PHE A 94 -7.82 -1.70 0.79
CA PHE A 94 -7.70 -0.36 1.37
C PHE A 94 -6.24 -0.01 1.67
N GLU A 95 -5.51 -0.91 2.35
CA GLU A 95 -4.11 -0.69 2.72
C GLU A 95 -3.16 -0.62 1.52
N ILE A 96 -3.38 -1.41 0.45
CA ILE A 96 -2.59 -1.27 -0.80
C ILE A 96 -2.69 0.15 -1.33
N MET A 97 -3.91 0.69 -1.39
CA MET A 97 -4.14 2.01 -1.97
C MET A 97 -3.48 3.11 -1.15
N PHE A 98 -3.44 2.96 0.17
CA PHE A 98 -2.73 3.89 1.06
C PHE A 98 -1.21 3.88 0.85
N CYS A 99 -0.59 2.70 0.76
CA CYS A 99 0.84 2.64 0.48
C CYS A 99 1.18 3.14 -0.92
N ALA A 100 0.41 2.74 -1.94
CA ALA A 100 0.62 3.26 -3.29
C ALA A 100 0.55 4.79 -3.30
N THR A 101 -0.37 5.39 -2.54
CA THR A 101 -0.48 6.85 -2.42
C THR A 101 0.77 7.46 -1.76
N SER A 102 1.29 6.84 -0.71
CA SER A 102 2.50 7.29 -0.03
C SER A 102 3.74 7.26 -0.94
N VAL A 103 3.93 6.18 -1.69
CA VAL A 103 5.04 6.06 -2.64
C VAL A 103 4.91 7.10 -3.76
N THR A 104 3.70 7.30 -4.29
CA THR A 104 3.42 8.31 -5.31
C THR A 104 3.69 9.74 -4.83
N ILE A 105 3.47 10.09 -3.56
CA ILE A 105 3.84 11.41 -3.02
C ILE A 105 5.35 11.65 -3.16
N VAL A 106 6.17 10.61 -2.97
CA VAL A 106 7.63 10.68 -3.14
C VAL A 106 8.01 10.73 -4.63
N SER A 107 7.23 10.10 -5.53
CA SER A 107 7.36 10.31 -6.99
C SER A 107 7.29 11.79 -7.34
N GLY A 108 6.23 12.47 -6.90
CA GLY A 108 6.03 13.90 -7.16
C GLY A 108 7.18 14.76 -6.67
N ALA A 109 7.73 14.47 -5.49
CA ALA A 109 8.89 15.18 -4.94
C ALA A 109 10.18 14.99 -5.77
N THR A 110 10.29 13.87 -6.49
CA THR A 110 11.48 13.51 -7.29
C THR A 110 11.27 13.63 -8.80
N ALA A 111 10.14 14.23 -9.21
CA ALA A 111 9.79 14.45 -10.61
C ALA A 111 10.94 15.13 -11.38
N GLU A 112 11.20 14.64 -12.60
CA GLU A 112 12.26 15.08 -13.53
C GLU A 112 13.73 14.86 -13.09
N ARG A 113 14.03 14.58 -11.81
CA ARG A 113 15.42 14.52 -11.31
C ARG A 113 16.02 13.12 -11.19
N LEU A 114 15.19 12.07 -11.16
CA LEU A 114 15.63 10.69 -11.01
C LEU A 114 15.42 9.85 -12.28
N ARG A 115 16.40 8.98 -12.57
CA ARG A 115 16.26 7.92 -13.59
C ARG A 115 15.22 6.90 -13.14
N PHE A 116 14.54 6.29 -14.11
CA PHE A 116 13.47 5.31 -13.87
C PHE A 116 13.92 4.13 -12.98
N SER A 117 15.07 3.53 -13.28
CA SER A 117 15.57 2.38 -12.51
C SER A 117 15.93 2.74 -11.06
N SER A 118 16.49 3.93 -10.81
CA SER A 118 16.79 4.39 -9.45
C SER A 118 15.52 4.64 -8.65
N TYR A 119 14.49 5.15 -9.33
CA TYR A 119 13.17 5.37 -8.72
C TYR A 119 12.52 4.06 -8.26
N ILE A 120 12.55 2.99 -9.06
CA ILE A 120 12.01 1.67 -8.67
C ILE A 120 12.63 1.15 -7.37
N ILE A 121 13.94 1.28 -7.21
CA ILE A 121 14.64 0.83 -5.99
C ILE A 121 14.16 1.64 -4.78
N ILE A 122 13.98 2.95 -4.96
CA ILE A 122 13.47 3.85 -3.92
C ILE A 122 12.02 3.46 -3.55
N SER A 123 11.16 3.20 -4.53
CA SER A 123 9.78 2.75 -4.31
C SER A 123 9.71 1.44 -3.53
N ILE A 124 10.57 0.46 -3.85
CA ILE A 124 10.65 -0.81 -3.11
C ILE A 124 11.03 -0.58 -1.65
N ILE A 125 12.05 0.25 -1.40
CA ILE A 125 12.52 0.56 -0.05
C ILE A 125 11.45 1.33 0.74
N LEU A 126 10.78 2.29 0.11
CA LEU A 126 9.70 3.06 0.74
C LEU A 126 8.51 2.18 1.09
N ALA A 127 8.02 1.37 0.15
CA ALA A 127 6.93 0.44 0.43
C ALA A 127 7.30 -0.50 1.59
N GLY A 128 8.50 -1.06 1.59
CA GLY A 128 8.99 -1.91 2.68
C GLY A 128 9.09 -1.19 4.03
N LEU A 129 9.64 0.04 4.05
CA LEU A 129 9.78 0.83 5.28
C LEU A 129 8.43 1.30 5.84
N ILE A 130 7.51 1.72 4.98
CA ILE A 130 6.16 2.14 5.37
C ILE A 130 5.49 0.99 6.12
N TYR A 131 5.49 -0.21 5.54
CA TYR A 131 4.86 -1.37 6.17
C TYR A 131 5.62 -1.91 7.37
N LEU A 132 6.95 -1.84 7.40
CA LEU A 132 7.71 -2.18 8.61
C LEU A 132 7.37 -1.22 9.76
N SER A 133 7.29 0.08 9.49
CA SER A 133 6.96 1.07 10.52
C SER A 133 5.52 0.94 11.02
N LEU A 134 4.56 0.68 10.12
CA LEU A 134 3.17 0.44 10.49
C LEU A 134 3.00 -0.91 11.19
N GLY A 135 3.67 -1.97 10.73
CA GLY A 135 3.61 -3.29 11.36
C GLY A 135 4.15 -3.30 12.79
N ILE A 136 5.24 -2.57 13.07
CA ILE A 136 5.77 -2.44 14.43
C ILE A 136 4.79 -1.67 15.34
N GLY A 137 4.11 -0.64 14.84
CA GLY A 137 3.15 0.14 15.63
C GLY A 137 1.79 -0.55 15.79
N PHE A 138 1.12 -0.81 14.67
CA PHE A 138 -0.24 -1.35 14.62
C PHE A 138 -0.30 -2.88 14.85
N GLY A 139 0.74 -3.62 14.46
CA GLY A 139 0.77 -5.08 14.62
C GLY A 139 0.89 -5.52 16.08
N GLU A 140 1.57 -4.73 16.92
CA GLU A 140 1.67 -4.99 18.36
C GLU A 140 0.31 -4.79 19.07
N GLU A 141 -0.46 -3.79 18.64
CA GLU A 141 -1.80 -3.48 19.19
C GLU A 141 -2.87 -4.48 18.73
N TYR A 142 -2.84 -4.92 17.45
CA TYR A 142 -3.73 -5.97 16.93
C TYR A 142 -3.54 -7.33 17.64
N ASN A 143 -2.28 -7.71 17.91
CA ASN A 143 -1.97 -8.96 18.59
C ASN A 143 -2.32 -8.91 20.09
N GLN A 144 -2.27 -7.73 20.73
CA GLN A 144 -2.72 -7.54 22.11
C GLN A 144 -4.24 -7.68 22.25
N GLU A 145 -5.04 -7.13 21.33
CA GLU A 145 -6.50 -7.30 21.36
C GLU A 145 -6.92 -8.77 21.13
N HIS A 146 -6.27 -9.49 20.23
CA HIS A 146 -6.56 -10.92 19.99
C HIS A 146 -6.04 -11.86 21.08
N SER A 147 -5.00 -11.48 21.84
CA SER A 147 -4.53 -12.27 22.98
C SER A 147 -5.33 -12.03 24.28
N MET A 148 -6.05 -10.90 24.40
CA MET A 148 -6.92 -10.60 25.55
C MET A 148 -8.38 -11.06 25.36
N ALA A 149 -8.74 -11.52 24.15
CA ALA A 149 -10.05 -12.08 23.83
C ALA A 149 -10.13 -13.62 23.94
N GLY A 150 -9.07 -14.27 24.45
CA GLY A 150 -8.97 -15.72 24.66
C GLY A 150 -9.04 -16.15 26.12
#